data_AF-A0A260MAB6-F1
#
_entry.id   AF-A0A260MAB6-F1
#
_cell.length_a   1.000
_cell.length_b   1.000
_cell.length_c   1.000
_cell.angle_alpha   90.00
_cell.angle_beta   90.00
_cell.angle_gamma   90.00
#
_symmetry.space_group_name_H-M   'P 1'
#
loop_
_entity.id
_entity.type
_entity.pdbx_description
1 polymer ?
#
loop_
_entity_poly.entity_id
_entity_poly.type
_entity_poly.pdbx_seq_one_letter_code
_entity_poly.pdbx_strand_id
1 'polypeptide(L)'
;MSTNHQIITNHLETALEMHRNIQLGAWDHAITALALASAAELPLLIEEAEGIMGRIEHDYNCKWCGGDLDAGTPPQSFYCTN
;
A
#
# COMPACT_ATOMS: atom_id res chain seq x y z
N MET A 1 14.34 14.42 -11.74
CA MET A 1 13.48 13.23 -11.61
C MET A 1 12.95 12.88 -12.99
N SER A 2 12.98 11.61 -13.40
CA SER A 2 12.38 11.19 -14.67
C SER A 2 10.85 11.26 -14.55
N THR A 3 10.15 11.56 -15.64
CA THR A 3 8.68 11.64 -15.68
C THR A 3 8.02 10.37 -15.14
N ASN A 4 8.64 9.20 -15.36
CA ASN A 4 8.15 7.91 -14.87
C ASN A 4 8.16 7.85 -13.34
N HIS A 5 9.24 8.32 -12.70
CA HIS A 5 9.33 8.33 -11.25
C HIS A 5 8.19 9.14 -10.64
N GLN A 6 7.93 10.35 -11.16
CA GLN A 6 6.85 11.22 -10.67
C GLN A 6 5.46 10.58 -10.85
N ILE A 7 5.21 9.93 -11.99
CA ILE A 7 3.93 9.26 -12.24
C ILE A 7 3.74 8.11 -11.24
N ILE A 8 4.76 7.30 -11.03
CA ILE A 8 4.71 6.15 -10.10
C ILE A 8 4.47 6.65 -8.68
N THR A 9 5.24 7.62 -8.20
CA THR A 9 5.08 8.16 -6.84
C THR A 9 3.70 8.77 -6.63
N ASN A 10 3.14 9.46 -7.62
CA ASN A 10 1.76 9.98 -7.53
C ASN A 10 0.73 8.85 -7.35
N HIS A 11 0.91 7.71 -8.02
CA HIS A 11 0.03 6.53 -7.81
C HIS A 11 0.19 5.95 -6.40
N LEU A 12 1.42 5.84 -5.88
CA LEU A 12 1.69 5.37 -4.51
C LEU A 12 1.06 6.29 -3.45
N GLU A 13 1.24 7.60 -3.60
CA GLU A 13 0.64 8.61 -2.72
C GLU A 13 -0.89 8.54 -2.75
N THR A 14 -1.48 8.40 -3.94
CA THR A 14 -2.93 8.26 -4.09
C THR A 14 -3.43 6.98 -3.45
N ALA A 15 -2.73 5.85 -3.62
CA ALA A 15 -3.09 4.59 -2.97
C ALA A 15 -3.12 4.72 -1.44
N LEU A 16 -2.11 5.36 -0.86
CA LEU A 16 -2.03 5.61 0.58
C LEU A 16 -3.15 6.54 1.07
N GLU A 17 -3.42 7.62 0.35
CA GLU A 17 -4.48 8.57 0.71
C GLU A 17 -5.87 7.90 0.64
N MET A 18 -6.15 7.16 -0.43
CA MET A 18 -7.40 6.42 -0.59
C MET A 18 -7.57 5.37 0.51
N HIS A 19 -6.50 4.62 0.81
CA HIS A 19 -6.51 3.61 1.86
C HIS A 19 -6.82 4.22 3.24
N ARG A 20 -6.11 5.30 3.60
CA ARG A 20 -6.33 6.03 4.86
C ARG A 20 -7.76 6.56 5.00
N ASN A 21 -8.37 6.94 3.88
CA ASN A 21 -9.73 7.46 3.86
C ASN A 21 -10.80 6.39 3.60
N ILE A 22 -10.43 5.09 3.61
CA ILE A 22 -11.32 3.94 3.38
C ILE A 22 -12.08 4.08 2.04
N GLN A 23 -11.38 4.59 1.03
CA GLN A 23 -11.90 4.75 -0.32
C GLN A 23 -11.58 3.53 -1.17
N LEU A 24 -12.56 3.11 -1.98
CA LEU A 24 -12.36 2.06 -2.97
C LEU A 24 -11.34 2.52 -4.03
N GLY A 25 -10.49 1.60 -4.50
CA GLY A 25 -9.50 1.86 -5.55
C GLY A 25 -8.05 2.03 -5.09
N ALA A 26 -7.78 2.04 -3.78
CA ALA A 26 -6.41 2.09 -3.24
C ALA A 26 -5.52 0.96 -3.81
N TRP A 27 -6.08 -0.26 -3.90
CA TRP A 27 -5.40 -1.42 -4.46
C TRP A 27 -5.05 -1.24 -5.95
N ASP A 28 -5.96 -0.67 -6.73
CA ASP A 28 -5.77 -0.45 -8.17
C ASP A 28 -4.62 0.53 -8.43
N HIS A 29 -4.52 1.59 -7.62
CA HIS A 29 -3.40 2.52 -7.67
C HIS A 29 -2.07 1.87 -7.28
N ALA A 30 -2.04 1.04 -6.24
CA ALA A 30 -0.84 0.33 -5.81
C ALA A 30 -0.35 -0.69 -6.87
N ILE A 31 -1.28 -1.47 -7.47
CA ILE A 31 -0.96 -2.36 -8.60
C ILE A 31 -0.44 -1.58 -9.80
N THR A 32 -1.04 -0.44 -10.12
CA THR A 32 -0.59 0.40 -11.25
C THR A 32 0.83 0.91 -11.01
N ALA A 33 1.13 1.36 -9.80
CA ALA A 33 2.47 1.77 -9.42
C ALA A 33 3.49 0.62 -9.53
N LEU A 34 3.13 -0.58 -9.05
CA LEU A 34 3.96 -1.78 -9.15
C LEU A 34 4.29 -2.13 -10.60
N ALA A 35 3.28 -2.13 -11.48
CA ALA A 35 3.46 -2.44 -12.89
C ALA A 35 4.38 -1.44 -13.59
N LEU A 36 4.20 -0.14 -13.32
CA LEU A 36 5.02 0.93 -13.88
C LEU A 36 6.46 0.90 -13.34
N ALA A 37 6.65 0.66 -12.04
CA ALA A 37 7.96 0.54 -11.41
C ALA A 37 8.73 -0.68 -11.95
N SER A 38 8.04 -1.79 -12.15
CA SER A 38 8.60 -3.00 -12.75
C SER A 38 9.02 -2.76 -14.20
N ALA A 39 8.16 -2.12 -15.00
CA ALA A 39 8.47 -1.78 -16.39
C ALA A 39 9.62 -0.77 -16.52
N ALA A 40 9.81 0.11 -15.53
CA ALA A 40 10.88 1.08 -15.48
C ALA A 40 12.17 0.57 -14.79
N GLU A 41 12.17 -0.69 -14.31
CA GLU A 41 13.28 -1.30 -13.56
C GLU A 41 13.74 -0.41 -12.40
N LEU A 42 12.80 0.02 -11.54
CA LEU A 42 13.04 0.87 -10.38
C LEU A 42 12.81 0.09 -9.07
N PRO A 43 13.81 -0.68 -8.56
CA PRO A 43 13.61 -1.64 -7.46
C PRO A 43 13.04 -1.03 -6.19
N LEU A 44 13.45 0.18 -5.82
CA LEU A 44 12.94 0.85 -4.61
C LEU A 44 11.44 1.14 -4.70
N LEU A 45 10.94 1.51 -5.90
CA LEU A 45 9.51 1.78 -6.08
C LEU A 45 8.69 0.49 -6.23
N ILE A 46 9.32 -0.61 -6.66
CA ILE A 46 8.71 -1.95 -6.64
C ILE A 46 8.46 -2.36 -5.19
N GLU A 47 9.50 -2.31 -4.35
CA GLU A 47 9.41 -2.63 -2.92
C GLU A 47 8.36 -1.78 -2.21
N GLU A 48 8.31 -0.47 -2.51
CA GLU A 48 7.33 0.43 -1.93
C GLU A 48 5.89 0.10 -2.36
N ALA A 49 5.67 -0.23 -3.63
CA ALA A 49 4.36 -0.64 -4.12
C ALA A 49 3.90 -1.97 -3.47
N GLU A 50 4.79 -2.95 -3.36
CA GLU A 50 4.51 -4.23 -2.68
C GLU A 50 4.19 -4.01 -1.19
N GLY A 51 4.93 -3.12 -0.51
CA GLY A 51 4.67 -2.77 0.89
C GLY A 51 3.31 -2.11 1.11
N ILE A 52 2.90 -1.21 0.19
CA ILE A 52 1.56 -0.59 0.23
C ILE A 52 0.48 -1.64 -0.02
N MET A 53 0.65 -2.50 -1.02
CA MET A 53 -0.28 -3.60 -1.28
C MET A 53 -0.42 -4.51 -0.06
N GLY A 54 0.69 -4.95 0.54
CA GLY A 54 0.67 -5.77 1.75
C GLY A 54 -0.08 -5.10 2.91
N ARG A 55 0.09 -3.79 3.10
CA ARG A 55 -0.67 -3.03 4.09
C ARG A 55 -2.18 -2.96 3.78
N ILE A 56 -2.56 -2.71 2.54
CA ILE A 56 -3.97 -2.69 2.14
C ILE A 56 -4.60 -4.07 2.37
N GLU A 57 -3.91 -5.14 1.97
CA GLU A 57 -4.37 -6.52 2.17
C GLU A 57 -4.51 -6.86 3.65
N HIS A 58 -3.51 -6.49 4.46
CA HIS A 58 -3.55 -6.66 5.91
C HIS A 58 -4.77 -5.96 6.50
N ASP A 59 -4.94 -4.67 6.25
CA ASP A 59 -5.95 -3.88 6.93
C ASP A 59 -7.37 -4.31 6.56
N TYR A 60 -7.55 -4.83 5.33
CA TYR A 60 -8.82 -5.39 4.88
C TYR A 60 -9.14 -6.76 5.49
N ASN A 61 -8.12 -7.61 5.65
CA ASN A 61 -8.30 -9.00 6.11
C ASN A 61 -8.08 -9.20 7.61
N CYS A 62 -7.38 -8.28 8.27
CA CYS A 62 -7.07 -8.35 9.68
C CYS A 62 -8.32 -8.04 10.50
N LYS A 63 -8.94 -9.10 11.03
CA LYS A 63 -10.14 -9.03 11.87
C LYS A 63 -9.95 -8.22 13.15
N TRP A 64 -8.71 -8.00 13.58
CA TRP A 64 -8.38 -7.24 14.78
C TRP A 64 -8.26 -5.75 14.50
N CYS A 65 -7.59 -5.38 13.41
CA CYS A 65 -7.48 -3.99 13.00
C CYS A 65 -8.83 -3.49 12.47
N GLY A 66 -9.58 -4.29 11.70
CA GLY A 66 -10.87 -3.87 11.16
C GLY A 66 -10.80 -2.56 10.36
N GLY A 67 -9.62 -2.27 9.77
CA GLY A 67 -9.30 -1.00 9.13
C GLY A 67 -8.79 0.13 10.03
N ASP A 68 -8.72 -0.04 11.36
CA ASP A 68 -8.18 0.96 12.29
C ASP A 68 -6.70 0.68 12.62
N LEU A 69 -5.84 1.51 12.04
CA LEU A 69 -4.38 1.41 12.10
C LEU A 69 -3.77 1.95 13.40
N ASP A 70 -4.53 2.70 14.20
CA ASP A 70 -4.09 3.31 15.46
C ASP A 70 -4.59 2.55 16.70
N ALA A 71 -5.09 1.32 16.53
CA ALA A 71 -5.64 0.51 17.62
C ALA A 71 -4.61 0.08 18.71
N GLY A 72 -3.38 0.62 18.70
CA GLY A 72 -2.38 0.37 19.74
C GLY A 72 -1.96 -1.09 19.82
N THR A 73 -1.91 -1.79 18.68
CA THR A 73 -1.64 -3.22 18.60
C THR A 73 -0.29 -3.56 19.23
N PRO A 74 -0.22 -4.45 20.24
CA PRO A 74 1.03 -5.05 20.63
C PRO A 74 1.53 -5.91 19.46
N PRO A 75 2.83 -5.85 19.07
CA PRO A 75 3.39 -6.54 17.89
C PRO A 75 3.35 -8.09 17.95
N GLN A 76 2.64 -8.68 18.92
CA GLN A 76 2.51 -10.11 19.17
C GLN A 76 1.04 -10.57 19.25
N SER A 77 0.06 -9.73 18.87
CA SER A 77 -1.34 -10.16 18.86
C SER A 77 -1.52 -11.28 17.84
N PHE A 78 -1.89 -12.48 18.30
CA PHE A 78 -2.21 -13.65 17.47
C PHE A 78 -3.21 -13.35 16.34
N TYR A 79 -4.05 -12.32 16.51
CA TYR A 79 -5.06 -11.90 15.54
C TYR A 79 -4.57 -10.87 14.51
N CYS A 80 -3.37 -10.31 14.70
CA CYS A 80 -2.67 -9.42 13.76
C CYS A 80 -1.51 -10.22 13.14
N THR A 81 -1.84 -11.11 12.21
CA THR A 81 -0.86 -11.92 11.48
C THR A 81 -0.86 -11.49 10.02
N ASN A 82 -0.35 -10.27 9.78
CA ASN A 82 0.51 -9.88 8.66
C ASN A 82 0.64 -8.37 8.58
#